data_AF-A0A7D7L8W4-F1
#
_entry.id   AF-A0A7D7L8W4-F1
#
_cell.length_a   1.000
_cell.length_b   1.000
_cell.length_c   1.000
_cell.angle_alpha   90.00
_cell.angle_beta   90.00
_cell.angle_gamma   90.00
#
_symmetry.space_group_name_H-M   'P 1'
#
loop_
_entity.id
_entity.type
_entity.pdbx_description
1 polymer ?
#
loop_
_entity_poly.entity_id
_entity_poly.type
_entity_poly.pdbx_seq_one_letter_code
_entity_poly.pdbx_strand_id
1 'polypeptide(L)'
;KSRQVHNTHWGLVCPAETPEGQACGLVKNLSLMCYVSVGSESTPITDFMSQRNMELLEEYDPIVNPTATKVFVNGVWVGVHSQPSQLVSVVQELRRNGTLSYEMSLIRDIRDREFKIFTDAGRVMRPLFVVETDYRKPNRGNLVLNKSHIQKLSEDKEIDTSGYNDEDAQNMIFGWRGLIHSGVVEYLDAEEEETAMIIMTPEDLEEHRDLMQGLPQANTIDQHKRIKPKPNPSVKTYTHCEIHPSMILGICA
;
A
#
# COMPACT_ATOMS: atom_id res chain seq x y z
N LYS A 1 -18.35 1.74 -19.11
CA LYS A 1 -19.66 2.20 -18.58
C LYS A 1 -19.41 2.86 -17.22
N SER A 2 -19.67 4.16 -17.06
CA SER A 2 -19.25 4.94 -15.87
C SER A 2 -20.06 4.70 -14.60
N ARG A 3 -21.33 4.29 -14.74
CA ARG A 3 -22.29 4.10 -13.63
C ARG A 3 -22.17 2.78 -12.89
N GLN A 4 -21.53 1.79 -13.50
CA GLN A 4 -21.43 0.45 -12.91
C GLN A 4 -20.37 0.46 -11.81
N VAL A 5 -20.62 -0.30 -10.74
CA VAL A 5 -19.60 -0.57 -9.74
C VAL A 5 -18.47 -1.34 -10.43
N HIS A 6 -17.28 -0.77 -10.40
CA HIS A 6 -16.08 -1.37 -10.97
C HIS A 6 -15.25 -1.98 -9.85
N ASN A 7 -14.49 -3.04 -10.13
CA ASN A 7 -13.70 -3.73 -9.11
C ASN A 7 -12.65 -2.81 -8.47
N THR A 8 -12.11 -1.86 -9.23
CA THR A 8 -11.15 -0.85 -8.72
C THR A 8 -11.77 0.14 -7.72
N HIS A 9 -13.09 0.11 -7.50
CA HIS A 9 -13.71 0.93 -6.45
C HIS A 9 -13.55 0.32 -5.05
N TRP A 10 -13.17 -0.96 -4.94
CA TRP A 10 -13.09 -1.65 -3.65
C TRP A 10 -12.16 -0.92 -2.67
N GLY A 11 -12.69 -0.55 -1.51
CA GLY A 11 -11.94 0.15 -0.46
C GLY A 11 -11.61 1.62 -0.73
N LEU A 12 -11.95 2.15 -1.90
CA LEU A 12 -11.78 3.58 -2.25
C LEU A 12 -13.12 4.32 -2.24
N VAL A 13 -14.17 3.68 -2.75
CA VAL A 13 -15.52 4.24 -2.87
C VAL A 13 -16.51 3.29 -2.20
N CYS A 14 -17.47 3.86 -1.47
CA CYS A 14 -18.53 3.09 -0.86
C CYS A 14 -19.36 2.36 -1.95
N PRO A 15 -19.56 1.04 -1.84
CA PRO A 15 -20.34 0.30 -2.83
C PRO A 15 -21.85 0.54 -2.75
N ALA A 16 -22.35 1.03 -1.61
CA ALA A 16 -23.79 1.17 -1.34
C ALA A 16 -24.28 2.62 -1.39
N GLU A 17 -23.44 3.60 -1.04
CA GLU A 17 -23.83 4.99 -0.86
C GLU A 17 -23.86 5.74 -2.21
N THR A 18 -24.95 5.56 -2.97
CA THR A 18 -25.26 6.31 -4.19
C THR A 18 -26.75 6.70 -4.19
N PRO A 19 -27.12 7.91 -4.67
CA PRO A 19 -28.52 8.28 -4.83
C PRO A 19 -29.22 7.41 -5.86
N GLU A 20 -30.53 7.23 -5.70
CA GLU A 20 -31.38 6.56 -6.68
C GLU A 20 -31.63 7.44 -7.93
N GLY A 21 -32.14 6.85 -9.00
CA GLY A 21 -32.57 7.57 -10.20
C GLY A 21 -31.43 8.02 -11.13
N GLN A 22 -31.52 9.24 -11.66
CA GLN A 22 -30.63 9.72 -12.74
C GLN A 22 -29.16 9.87 -12.32
N ALA A 23 -28.91 10.05 -11.02
CA ALA A 23 -27.57 10.18 -10.44
C ALA A 23 -26.97 8.84 -9.99
N CYS A 24 -27.70 7.73 -10.12
CA CYS A 24 -27.25 6.42 -9.68
C CYS A 24 -25.94 6.01 -10.39
N GLY A 25 -24.92 5.73 -9.57
CA GLY A 25 -23.56 5.37 -9.99
C GLY A 25 -22.71 6.52 -10.53
N LEU A 26 -23.26 7.74 -10.63
CA LEU A 26 -22.52 8.94 -11.01
C LEU A 26 -22.00 9.69 -9.77
N VAL A 27 -22.86 9.86 -8.77
CA VAL A 27 -22.46 10.40 -7.47
C VAL A 27 -21.90 9.25 -6.66
N LYS A 28 -20.66 9.40 -6.21
CA LYS A 28 -19.89 8.40 -5.47
C LYS A 28 -19.41 9.03 -4.18
N ASN A 29 -19.44 8.27 -3.10
CA ASN A 29 -18.95 8.69 -1.80
C ASN A 29 -17.68 7.92 -1.45
N LEU A 30 -16.69 8.62 -0.89
CA LEU A 30 -15.44 8.00 -0.46
C LEU A 30 -15.68 7.03 0.70
N SER A 31 -14.89 5.96 0.75
CA SER A 31 -14.87 5.06 1.90
C SER A 31 -14.25 5.72 3.14
N LEU A 32 -14.51 5.21 4.34
CA LEU A 32 -14.08 5.82 5.61
C LEU A 32 -12.56 6.05 5.72
N MET A 33 -11.74 5.11 5.23
CA MET A 33 -10.28 5.22 5.27
C MET A 33 -9.67 5.76 3.98
N CYS A 34 -10.50 6.21 3.04
CA CYS A 34 -10.04 6.75 1.79
C CYS A 34 -9.29 8.07 2.01
N TYR A 35 -8.14 8.20 1.36
CA TYR A 35 -7.32 9.39 1.36
C TYR A 35 -7.11 9.88 -0.08
N VAL A 36 -7.07 11.20 -0.26
CA VAL A 36 -6.84 11.82 -1.57
C VAL A 36 -5.50 12.53 -1.52
N SER A 37 -4.58 12.18 -2.42
CA SER A 37 -3.23 12.77 -2.44
C SER A 37 -3.27 14.28 -2.66
N VAL A 38 -2.43 15.00 -1.92
CA VAL A 38 -2.24 16.45 -2.08
C VAL A 38 -1.15 16.72 -3.13
N GLY A 39 -0.27 15.74 -3.35
CA GLY A 39 0.80 15.80 -4.34
C GLY A 39 2.09 16.37 -3.75
N SER A 40 3.20 16.00 -4.36
CA SER A 40 4.53 16.43 -3.95
C SER A 40 5.43 16.68 -5.15
N GLU A 41 6.49 17.49 -4.95
CA GLU A 41 7.49 17.72 -5.97
C GLU A 41 8.21 16.42 -6.36
N SER A 42 8.44 16.24 -7.66
CA SER A 42 9.06 15.03 -8.25
C SER A 42 10.57 15.18 -8.48
N THR A 43 11.11 16.38 -8.37
CA THR A 43 12.55 16.65 -8.52
C THR A 43 13.40 15.84 -7.54
N PRO A 44 13.08 15.76 -6.24
CA PRO A 44 13.93 15.04 -5.27
C PRO A 44 14.09 13.54 -5.58
N ILE A 45 13.02 12.89 -6.05
CA ILE A 45 13.08 11.47 -6.42
C ILE A 45 13.86 11.27 -7.72
N THR A 46 13.73 12.18 -8.68
CA THR A 46 14.47 12.15 -9.95
C THR A 46 15.97 12.28 -9.70
N ASP A 47 16.39 13.26 -8.88
CA ASP A 47 17.79 13.45 -8.51
C ASP A 47 18.35 12.26 -7.72
N PHE A 48 17.56 11.72 -6.80
CA PHE A 48 17.93 10.52 -6.04
C PHE A 48 18.20 9.31 -6.95
N MET A 49 17.35 9.08 -7.95
CA MET A 49 17.52 7.96 -8.88
C MET A 49 18.75 8.14 -9.77
N SER A 50 19.03 9.36 -10.24
CA SER A 50 20.25 9.67 -11.00
C SER A 50 21.52 9.38 -10.19
N GLN A 51 21.51 9.68 -8.89
CA GLN A 51 22.61 9.35 -7.97
C GLN A 51 22.75 7.83 -7.68
N ARG A 52 21.74 7.03 -8.03
CA ARG A 52 21.70 5.57 -7.81
C ARG A 52 21.89 4.78 -9.10
N ASN A 53 22.69 5.29 -10.03
CA ASN A 53 23.04 4.63 -11.29
C ASN A 53 21.84 4.41 -12.23
N MET A 54 20.82 5.28 -12.16
CA MET A 54 19.87 5.44 -13.25
C MET A 54 20.57 6.16 -14.41
N GLU A 55 20.52 5.58 -15.60
CA GLU A 55 21.01 6.19 -16.82
C GLU A 55 19.92 7.10 -17.38
N LEU A 56 20.27 8.35 -17.69
CA LEU A 56 19.30 9.31 -18.24
C LEU A 56 18.87 8.87 -19.64
N LEU A 57 17.64 9.22 -20.02
CA LEU A 57 17.10 8.86 -21.33
C LEU A 57 17.99 9.35 -22.50
N GLU A 58 18.63 10.51 -22.33
CA GLU A 58 19.51 11.11 -23.34
C GLU A 58 20.80 10.30 -23.57
N GLU A 59 21.25 9.55 -22.56
CA GLU A 59 22.48 8.76 -22.59
C GLU A 59 22.21 7.29 -22.95
N TYR A 60 20.95 6.85 -22.86
CA TYR A 60 20.55 5.47 -23.04
C TYR A 60 20.68 4.98 -24.49
N ASP A 61 21.48 3.93 -24.68
CA ASP A 61 21.55 3.17 -25.94
C ASP A 61 20.78 1.84 -25.84
N PRO A 62 19.64 1.68 -26.56
CA PRO A 62 18.84 0.47 -26.53
C PRO A 62 19.53 -0.76 -27.13
N ILE A 63 20.57 -0.58 -27.94
CA ILE A 63 21.36 -1.67 -28.51
C ILE A 63 22.31 -2.24 -27.45
N VAL A 64 22.89 -1.37 -26.62
CA VAL A 64 23.85 -1.75 -25.58
C VAL A 64 23.13 -2.40 -24.39
N ASN A 65 21.97 -1.89 -23.98
CA ASN A 65 21.25 -2.38 -22.80
C ASN A 65 19.77 -2.69 -23.07
N PRO A 66 19.46 -3.71 -23.89
CA PRO A 66 18.09 -4.03 -24.30
C PRO A 66 17.22 -4.59 -23.15
N THR A 67 17.84 -4.97 -22.03
CA THR A 67 17.18 -5.53 -20.85
C THR A 67 16.88 -4.53 -19.75
N ALA A 68 17.27 -3.26 -19.93
CA ALA A 68 17.05 -2.23 -18.94
C ALA A 68 15.55 -2.00 -18.67
N THR A 69 15.23 -1.65 -17.42
CA THR A 69 13.87 -1.25 -17.02
C THR A 69 13.73 0.25 -17.17
N LYS A 70 12.66 0.68 -17.84
CA LYS A 70 12.34 2.09 -18.03
C LYS A 70 11.79 2.69 -16.74
N VAL A 71 12.19 3.90 -16.41
CA VAL A 71 11.73 4.62 -15.22
C VAL A 71 10.88 5.80 -15.67
N PHE A 72 9.62 5.82 -15.23
CA PHE A 72 8.66 6.88 -15.50
C PHE A 72 8.35 7.64 -14.22
N VAL A 73 8.31 8.96 -14.30
CA VAL A 73 7.89 9.84 -13.21
C VAL A 73 6.77 10.72 -13.73
N ASN A 74 5.57 10.60 -13.15
CA ASN A 74 4.36 11.31 -13.58
C ASN A 74 4.10 11.16 -15.10
N GLY A 75 4.33 9.97 -15.64
CA GLY A 75 4.17 9.64 -17.06
C GLY A 75 5.33 10.06 -17.98
N VAL A 76 6.33 10.80 -17.48
CA VAL A 76 7.52 11.19 -18.24
C VAL A 76 8.59 10.10 -18.13
N TRP A 77 9.11 9.61 -19.25
CA TRP A 77 10.24 8.68 -19.26
C TRP A 77 11.52 9.45 -18.94
N VAL A 78 12.07 9.24 -17.74
CA VAL A 78 13.25 9.96 -17.25
C VAL A 78 14.55 9.23 -17.61
N GLY A 79 14.53 7.90 -17.55
CA GLY A 79 15.74 7.12 -17.77
C GLY A 79 15.51 5.62 -17.70
N VAL A 80 16.60 4.87 -17.60
CA VAL A 80 16.57 3.42 -17.47
C VAL A 80 17.46 2.96 -16.32
N HIS A 81 17.17 1.77 -15.80
CA HIS A 81 17.97 1.15 -14.75
C HIS A 81 18.19 -0.33 -15.05
N SER A 82 19.42 -0.80 -14.91
CA SER A 82 19.80 -2.20 -15.19
C SER A 82 19.40 -3.17 -14.07
N GLN A 83 19.31 -2.68 -12.83
CA GLN A 83 18.97 -3.48 -11.63
C GLN A 83 17.70 -2.95 -10.92
N PRO A 84 16.52 -3.02 -11.55
CA PRO A 84 15.28 -2.41 -11.03
C PRO A 84 14.85 -2.95 -9.67
N SER A 85 15.13 -4.22 -9.35
CA SER A 85 14.76 -4.80 -8.05
C SER A 85 15.40 -4.06 -6.89
N GLN A 86 16.67 -3.67 -7.04
CA GLN A 86 17.38 -2.93 -5.98
C GLN A 86 16.83 -1.51 -5.87
N LEU A 87 16.62 -0.84 -7.01
CA LEU A 87 16.06 0.51 -7.03
C LEU A 87 14.70 0.57 -6.34
N VAL A 88 13.78 -0.33 -6.70
CA VAL A 88 12.43 -0.38 -6.10
C VAL A 88 12.50 -0.61 -4.59
N SER A 89 13.31 -1.58 -4.12
CA SER A 89 13.46 -1.83 -2.69
C SER A 89 13.98 -0.61 -1.92
N VAL A 90 14.96 0.10 -2.49
CA VAL A 90 15.53 1.30 -1.86
C VAL A 90 14.50 2.45 -1.83
N VAL A 91 13.79 2.70 -2.93
CA VAL A 91 12.77 3.77 -2.99
C VAL A 91 11.61 3.46 -2.05
N GLN A 92 11.19 2.19 -1.96
CA GLN A 92 10.14 1.76 -1.03
C GLN A 92 10.59 1.91 0.43
N GLU A 93 11.84 1.63 0.76
CA GLU A 93 12.39 1.87 2.11
C GLU A 93 12.43 3.36 2.47
N LEU A 94 12.80 4.23 1.51
CA LEU A 94 12.77 5.68 1.69
C LEU A 94 11.35 6.24 1.85
N ARG A 95 10.35 5.60 1.22
CA ARG A 95 8.94 5.91 1.47
C ARG A 95 8.53 5.50 2.88
N ARG A 96 8.92 4.31 3.34
CA ARG A 96 8.60 3.77 4.68
C ARG A 96 9.23 4.57 5.81
N ASN A 97 10.46 5.06 5.64
CA ASN A 97 11.16 5.82 6.67
C ASN A 97 10.77 7.32 6.71
N GLY A 98 9.92 7.77 5.78
CA GLY A 98 9.44 9.16 5.68
C GLY A 98 10.39 10.13 4.99
N THR A 99 11.49 9.67 4.39
CA THR A 99 12.35 10.54 3.56
C THR A 99 11.61 10.98 2.30
N LEU A 100 10.80 10.09 1.75
CA LEU A 100 9.91 10.37 0.63
C LEU A 100 8.47 10.42 1.12
N SER A 101 7.63 11.21 0.44
CA SER A 101 6.21 11.31 0.78
C SER A 101 5.54 9.93 0.71
N TYR A 102 4.79 9.60 1.77
CA TYR A 102 4.00 8.36 1.81
C TYR A 102 2.88 8.33 0.75
N GLU A 103 2.53 9.49 0.18
CA GLU A 103 1.56 9.62 -0.91
C GLU A 103 2.11 9.17 -2.27
N MET A 104 3.43 9.01 -2.41
CA MET A 104 4.02 8.61 -3.68
C MET A 104 3.68 7.16 -3.99
N SER A 105 3.15 6.92 -5.18
CA SER A 105 2.85 5.57 -5.66
C SER A 105 4.01 5.00 -6.46
N LEU A 106 4.29 3.72 -6.23
CA LEU A 106 5.46 3.01 -6.74
C LEU A 106 5.00 1.72 -7.43
N ILE A 107 4.85 1.74 -8.76
CA ILE A 107 4.38 0.59 -9.53
C ILE A 107 5.53 -0.01 -10.32
N ARG A 108 5.77 -1.30 -10.12
CA ARG A 108 6.74 -2.07 -10.91
C ARG A 108 6.05 -3.06 -11.82
N ASP A 109 6.00 -2.76 -13.11
CA ASP A 109 5.56 -3.72 -14.13
C ASP A 109 6.74 -4.58 -14.59
N ILE A 110 6.71 -5.85 -14.17
CA ILE A 110 7.75 -6.82 -14.51
C ILE A 110 7.66 -7.26 -15.98
N ARG A 111 6.46 -7.31 -16.57
CA ARG A 111 6.23 -7.78 -17.94
C ARG A 111 6.70 -6.75 -18.95
N ASP A 112 6.29 -5.51 -18.76
CA ASP A 112 6.64 -4.41 -19.66
C ASP A 112 8.02 -3.79 -19.34
N ARG A 113 8.63 -4.21 -18.21
CA ARG A 113 9.90 -3.72 -17.69
C ARG A 113 9.86 -2.22 -17.48
N GLU A 114 8.87 -1.78 -16.71
CA GLU A 114 8.63 -0.39 -16.38
C GLU A 114 8.55 -0.21 -14.86
N PHE A 115 9.14 0.86 -14.36
CA PHE A 115 8.97 1.34 -13.00
C PHE A 115 8.34 2.73 -13.07
N LYS A 116 7.10 2.84 -12.59
CA LYS A 116 6.29 4.06 -12.67
C LYS A 116 6.15 4.65 -11.28
N ILE A 117 6.44 5.93 -11.18
CA ILE A 117 6.38 6.71 -9.95
C ILE A 117 5.39 7.84 -10.17
N PHE A 118 4.43 7.98 -9.26
CA PHE A 118 3.44 9.04 -9.29
C PHE A 118 3.50 9.87 -8.01
N THR A 119 3.64 11.18 -8.17
CA THR A 119 3.67 12.17 -7.09
C THR A 119 2.58 13.24 -7.26
N ASP A 120 1.68 13.05 -8.22
CA ASP A 120 0.57 13.95 -8.52
C ASP A 120 -0.53 13.90 -7.44
N ALA A 121 -1.31 14.98 -7.43
CA ALA A 121 -2.44 15.21 -6.55
C ALA A 121 -3.72 14.58 -7.12
N GLY A 122 -4.68 14.26 -6.25
CA GLY A 122 -6.00 13.75 -6.65
C GLY A 122 -6.09 12.23 -6.83
N ARG A 123 -5.01 11.49 -6.56
CA ARG A 123 -5.05 10.03 -6.50
C ARG A 123 -5.77 9.58 -5.25
N VAL A 124 -6.67 8.62 -5.43
CA VAL A 124 -7.45 8.04 -4.35
C VAL A 124 -6.71 6.81 -3.84
N MET A 125 -6.45 6.75 -2.55
CA MET A 125 -5.64 5.73 -1.91
C MET A 125 -6.24 5.27 -0.59
N ARG A 126 -5.86 4.07 -0.15
CA ARG A 126 -6.33 3.46 1.10
C ARG A 126 -5.18 2.86 1.89
N PRO A 127 -5.17 3.01 3.22
CA PRO A 127 -4.15 2.42 4.06
C PRO A 127 -4.38 0.91 4.25
N LEU A 128 -3.30 0.14 4.16
CA LEU A 128 -3.29 -1.31 4.39
C LEU A 128 -2.14 -1.68 5.32
N PHE A 129 -2.29 -2.77 6.07
CA PHE A 129 -1.18 -3.32 6.84
C PHE A 129 -0.19 -4.00 5.91
N VAL A 130 1.10 -3.75 6.13
CA VAL A 130 2.18 -4.37 5.37
C VAL A 130 2.45 -5.78 5.89
N VAL A 131 2.58 -6.74 4.98
CA VAL A 131 3.10 -8.07 5.26
C VAL A 131 4.59 -8.08 4.93
N GLU A 132 5.40 -8.63 5.83
CA GLU A 132 6.83 -8.74 5.59
C GLU A 132 7.12 -9.79 4.51
N THR A 133 7.79 -9.38 3.45
CA THR A 133 8.07 -10.24 2.28
C THR A 133 9.56 -10.56 2.13
N ASP A 134 10.44 -9.82 2.82
CA ASP A 134 11.89 -10.01 2.71
C ASP A 134 12.30 -11.38 3.30
N TYR A 135 12.95 -12.18 2.46
CA TYR A 135 13.52 -13.50 2.79
C TYR A 135 14.58 -13.44 3.88
N ARG A 136 15.22 -12.28 4.07
CA ARG A 136 16.28 -12.07 5.04
C ARG A 136 15.75 -11.85 6.45
N LYS A 137 14.49 -11.45 6.58
CA LYS A 137 13.91 -11.09 7.87
C LYS A 137 13.17 -12.28 8.51
N PRO A 138 13.29 -12.46 9.83
CA PRO A 138 12.70 -13.60 10.52
C PRO A 138 11.17 -13.56 10.58
N ASN A 139 10.56 -12.37 10.46
CA ASN A 139 9.13 -12.16 10.48
C ASN A 139 8.45 -12.34 9.11
N ARG A 140 9.14 -12.86 8.10
CA ARG A 140 8.58 -13.11 6.76
C ARG A 140 7.23 -13.84 6.81
N GLY A 141 6.28 -13.35 6.02
CA GLY A 141 4.92 -13.89 5.92
C GLY A 141 4.00 -13.47 7.06
N ASN A 142 4.45 -12.61 7.97
CA ASN A 142 3.64 -12.04 9.04
C ASN A 142 3.43 -10.54 8.81
N LEU A 143 2.44 -9.98 9.49
CA LEU A 143 2.27 -8.54 9.55
C LEU A 143 3.51 -7.88 10.17
N VAL A 144 3.86 -6.70 9.66
CA VAL A 144 4.87 -5.82 10.28
C VAL A 144 4.32 -5.22 11.59
N LEU A 145 2.99 -5.14 11.72
CA LEU A 145 2.32 -4.72 12.95
C LEU A 145 2.60 -5.72 14.09
N ASN A 146 3.22 -5.24 15.16
CA ASN A 146 3.55 -6.01 16.35
C ASN A 146 2.82 -5.47 17.58
N LYS A 147 2.72 -6.27 18.64
CA LYS A 147 2.13 -5.85 19.93
C LYS A 147 2.83 -4.62 20.54
N SER A 148 4.13 -4.45 20.29
CA SER A 148 4.87 -3.26 20.73
C SER A 148 4.35 -1.97 20.09
N HIS A 149 3.94 -2.00 18.82
CA HIS A 149 3.33 -0.84 18.15
C HIS A 149 1.97 -0.49 18.78
N ILE A 150 1.17 -1.52 19.08
CA ILE A 150 -0.14 -1.35 19.75
C ILE A 150 0.04 -0.80 21.16
N GLN A 151 1.07 -1.24 21.88
CA GLN A 151 1.39 -0.72 23.20
C GLN A 151 1.76 0.77 23.13
N LYS A 152 2.61 1.19 22.20
CA LYS A 152 2.93 2.61 21.99
C LYS A 152 1.69 3.46 21.71
N LEU A 153 0.78 2.97 20.85
CA LEU A 153 -0.50 3.64 20.58
C LEU A 153 -1.43 3.71 21.80
N SER A 154 -1.28 2.77 22.73
CA SER A 154 -2.04 2.78 23.99
C SER A 154 -1.43 3.78 24.97
N GLU A 155 -0.10 3.85 25.04
CA GLU A 155 0.66 4.82 25.83
C GLU A 155 0.42 6.25 25.36
N ASP A 156 0.24 6.47 24.04
CA ASP A 156 -0.09 7.79 23.46
C ASP A 156 -1.35 8.42 24.08
N LYS A 157 -2.29 7.61 24.58
CA LYS A 157 -3.54 8.12 25.20
C LYS A 157 -3.30 8.79 26.55
N GLU A 158 -2.19 8.47 27.21
CA GLU A 158 -1.82 9.02 28.51
C GLU A 158 -0.96 10.29 28.36
N ILE A 159 -0.53 10.63 27.14
CA ILE A 159 0.27 11.81 26.84
C ILE A 159 -0.66 13.01 26.73
N ASP A 160 -0.52 13.96 27.66
CA ASP A 160 -1.24 15.23 27.59
C ASP A 160 -0.63 16.13 26.52
N THR A 161 -1.32 16.26 25.39
CA THR A 161 -0.96 17.18 24.31
C THR A 161 -1.70 18.51 24.40
N SER A 162 -2.43 18.77 25.49
CA SER A 162 -3.18 20.01 25.63
C SER A 162 -2.25 21.23 25.71
N GLY A 163 -2.51 22.24 24.89
CA GLY A 163 -1.72 23.47 24.84
C GLY A 163 -0.60 23.49 23.78
N TYR A 164 -0.36 22.40 23.06
CA TYR A 164 0.54 22.37 21.90
C TYR A 164 -0.23 22.62 20.59
N ASN A 165 0.47 23.09 19.55
CA ASN A 165 -0.10 23.14 18.20
C ASN A 165 -0.23 21.70 17.63
N ASP A 166 -1.02 21.55 16.56
CA ASP A 166 -1.31 20.22 15.98
C ASP A 166 -0.05 19.46 15.53
N GLU A 167 0.99 20.18 15.08
CA GLU A 167 2.22 19.57 14.58
C GLU A 167 3.12 19.06 15.71
N ASP A 168 3.32 19.89 16.74
CA ASP A 168 4.07 19.54 17.94
C ASP A 168 3.38 18.41 18.70
N ALA A 169 2.06 18.45 18.84
CA ALA A 169 1.27 17.37 19.43
C ALA A 169 1.46 16.05 18.69
N GLN A 170 1.48 16.08 17.35
CA GLN A 170 1.70 14.89 16.52
C GLN A 170 3.15 14.36 16.60
N ASN A 171 4.13 15.22 16.86
CA ASN A 171 5.52 14.82 17.05
C ASN A 171 5.80 14.26 18.46
N MET A 172 4.95 14.59 19.44
CA MET A 172 5.05 14.08 20.81
C MET A 172 4.52 12.66 20.98
N ILE A 173 3.57 12.25 20.13
CA ILE A 173 2.95 10.93 20.18
C ILE A 173 3.45 10.04 19.03
N PHE A 174 3.36 8.72 19.19
CA PHE A 174 3.63 7.81 18.08
C PHE A 174 2.54 7.92 17.02
N GLY A 175 1.28 7.74 17.42
CA GLY A 175 0.09 7.97 16.60
C GLY A 175 0.07 7.25 15.24
N TRP A 176 -0.78 7.75 14.35
CA TRP A 176 -0.88 7.21 12.98
C TRP A 176 0.38 7.46 12.15
N ARG A 177 0.98 8.66 12.30
CA ARG A 177 2.23 8.99 11.62
C ARG A 177 3.33 8.00 11.98
N GLY A 178 3.46 7.61 13.24
CA GLY A 178 4.43 6.60 13.67
C GLY A 178 4.23 5.25 13.01
N LEU A 179 2.97 4.82 12.76
CA LEU A 179 2.70 3.59 12.02
C LEU A 179 3.15 3.66 10.55
N ILE A 180 2.98 4.81 9.90
CA ILE A 180 3.47 5.03 8.54
C ILE A 180 5.01 5.00 8.52
N HIS A 181 5.65 5.78 9.39
CA HIS A 181 7.12 5.90 9.47
C HIS A 181 7.83 4.63 9.96
N SER A 182 7.10 3.72 10.61
CA SER A 182 7.60 2.39 10.97
C SER A 182 7.36 1.35 9.87
N GLY A 183 6.77 1.74 8.73
CA GLY A 183 6.44 0.86 7.62
C GLY A 183 5.38 -0.19 7.96
N VAL A 184 4.58 0.05 8.99
CA VAL A 184 3.50 -0.85 9.40
C VAL A 184 2.28 -0.70 8.49
N VAL A 185 2.03 0.53 8.06
CA VAL A 185 0.93 0.89 7.17
C VAL A 185 1.48 1.55 5.91
N GLU A 186 0.97 1.14 4.76
CA GLU A 186 1.22 1.77 3.46
C GLU A 186 -0.09 2.22 2.83
N TYR A 187 -0.07 3.37 2.16
CA TYR A 187 -1.20 3.85 1.36
C TYR A 187 -1.11 3.29 -0.06
N LEU A 188 -2.08 2.51 -0.50
CA LEU A 188 -2.09 2.01 -1.87
C LEU A 188 -3.13 2.77 -2.67
N ASP A 189 -2.73 3.29 -3.83
CA ASP A 189 -3.68 3.77 -4.82
C ASP A 189 -4.16 2.65 -5.73
N ALA A 190 -5.14 2.96 -6.58
CA ALA A 190 -5.76 1.98 -7.46
C ALA A 190 -4.78 1.33 -8.44
N GLU A 191 -3.70 2.01 -8.85
CA GLU A 191 -2.70 1.46 -9.77
C GLU A 191 -1.68 0.57 -9.04
N GLU A 192 -1.20 1.00 -7.87
CA GLU A 192 -0.29 0.19 -7.03
C GLU A 192 -0.98 -1.11 -6.58
N GLU A 193 -2.28 -1.06 -6.30
CA GLU A 193 -3.09 -2.22 -5.93
C GLU A 193 -3.10 -3.34 -6.99
N GLU A 194 -2.94 -3.03 -8.30
CA GLU A 194 -2.87 -4.05 -9.35
C GLU A 194 -1.65 -4.97 -9.22
N THR A 195 -0.60 -4.50 -8.54
CA THR A 195 0.63 -5.27 -8.29
C THR A 195 0.68 -5.89 -6.90
N ALA A 196 -0.29 -5.58 -6.03
CA ALA A 196 -0.35 -6.05 -4.66
C ALA A 196 -1.16 -7.34 -4.53
N MET A 197 -0.81 -8.15 -3.52
CA MET A 197 -1.60 -9.32 -3.10
C MET A 197 -2.11 -9.06 -1.69
N ILE A 198 -3.40 -8.74 -1.58
CA ILE A 198 -4.05 -8.32 -0.33
C ILE A 198 -4.85 -9.49 0.28
N ILE A 199 -4.67 -9.72 1.58
CA ILE A 199 -5.47 -10.67 2.35
C ILE A 199 -6.52 -9.95 3.21
N MET A 200 -7.66 -10.60 3.44
CA MET A 200 -8.84 -9.96 4.05
C MET A 200 -8.76 -9.85 5.57
N THR A 201 -8.16 -10.82 6.26
CA THR A 201 -8.02 -10.80 7.71
C THR A 201 -6.66 -11.34 8.15
N PRO A 202 -6.14 -10.91 9.31
CA PRO A 202 -4.91 -11.47 9.87
C PRO A 202 -5.00 -12.98 10.15
N GLU A 203 -6.17 -13.47 10.55
CA GLU A 203 -6.42 -14.91 10.77
C GLU A 203 -6.20 -15.71 9.49
N ASP A 204 -6.72 -15.22 8.36
CA ASP A 204 -6.56 -15.91 7.07
C ASP A 204 -5.08 -15.95 6.64
N LEU A 205 -4.27 -14.95 7.04
CA LEU A 205 -2.83 -14.91 6.80
C LEU A 205 -2.10 -15.99 7.60
N GLU A 206 -2.46 -16.16 8.87
CA GLU A 206 -1.92 -17.23 9.73
C GLU A 206 -2.30 -18.61 9.17
N GLU A 207 -3.57 -18.82 8.79
CA GLU A 207 -4.02 -20.07 8.18
C GLU A 207 -3.28 -20.39 6.88
N HIS A 208 -3.03 -19.37 6.03
CA HIS A 208 -2.26 -19.54 4.80
C HIS A 208 -0.80 -19.90 5.09
N ARG A 209 -0.18 -19.25 6.07
CA ARG A 209 1.19 -19.54 6.50
C ARG A 209 1.32 -20.97 7.01
N ASP A 210 0.37 -21.39 7.85
CA ASP A 210 0.35 -22.73 8.43
C ASP A 210 0.19 -23.79 7.34
N LEU A 211 -0.69 -23.54 6.36
CA LEU A 211 -0.84 -24.38 5.16
C LEU A 211 0.48 -24.48 4.37
N MET A 212 1.20 -23.37 4.17
CA MET A 212 2.48 -23.35 3.47
C MET A 212 3.59 -24.09 4.24
N GLN A 213 3.48 -24.20 5.57
CA GLN A 213 4.37 -25.00 6.43
C GLN A 213 3.95 -26.47 6.55
N GLY A 214 2.82 -26.86 5.95
CA GLY A 214 2.27 -28.21 6.04
C GLY A 214 1.63 -28.53 7.39
N LEU A 215 1.29 -27.51 8.20
CA LEU A 215 0.60 -27.68 9.46
C LEU A 215 -0.88 -28.01 9.20
N PRO A 216 -1.48 -28.93 9.96
CA PRO A 216 -2.87 -29.31 9.79
C PRO A 216 -3.78 -28.14 10.21
N GLN A 217 -4.79 -27.84 9.39
CA GLN A 217 -5.80 -26.85 9.77
C GLN A 217 -6.59 -27.34 10.99
N ALA A 218 -6.75 -26.45 11.98
CA ALA A 218 -7.62 -26.70 13.12
C ALA A 218 -9.09 -26.69 12.66
N ASN A 219 -9.70 -27.87 12.55
CA ASN A 219 -11.13 -28.01 12.23
C ASN A 219 -11.97 -27.62 13.45
N THR A 220 -12.12 -26.32 13.71
CA THR A 220 -13.13 -25.81 14.63
C THR A 220 -14.44 -25.61 13.88
N ILE A 221 -15.33 -26.61 13.95
CA ILE A 221 -16.67 -26.51 13.35
C ILE A 221 -17.54 -25.67 14.28
N ASP A 222 -17.48 -24.36 14.10
CA ASP A 222 -18.45 -23.44 14.69
C ASP A 222 -19.57 -23.17 13.68
N GLN A 223 -20.78 -23.64 13.99
CA GLN A 223 -21.95 -23.55 13.11
C GLN A 223 -22.43 -22.10 12.90
N HIS A 224 -22.02 -21.17 13.75
CA HIS A 224 -22.43 -19.76 13.67
C HIS A 224 -21.40 -18.87 12.96
N LYS A 225 -20.23 -19.41 12.58
CA LYS A 225 -19.23 -18.65 11.84
C LYS A 225 -19.62 -18.47 10.39
N ARG A 226 -19.21 -17.33 9.83
CA ARG A 226 -19.22 -17.10 8.39
C ARG A 226 -18.44 -18.20 7.68
N ILE A 227 -18.99 -18.71 6.58
CA ILE A 227 -18.27 -19.65 5.70
C ILE A 227 -17.12 -18.89 5.03
N LYS A 228 -15.88 -19.24 5.38
CA LYS A 228 -14.67 -18.72 4.75
C LYS A 228 -14.21 -19.66 3.62
N PRO A 229 -13.67 -19.14 2.51
CA PRO A 229 -13.00 -19.98 1.52
C PRO A 229 -11.72 -20.57 2.13
N LYS A 230 -11.35 -21.78 1.70
CA LYS A 230 -10.10 -22.40 2.14
C LYS A 230 -8.89 -21.61 1.62
N PRO A 231 -7.75 -21.58 2.36
CA PRO A 231 -6.54 -20.93 1.89
C PRO A 231 -6.10 -21.49 0.53
N ASN A 232 -5.77 -20.59 -0.41
CA ASN A 232 -5.38 -20.97 -1.76
C ASN A 232 -3.89 -21.38 -1.80
N PRO A 233 -3.56 -22.65 -2.14
CA PRO A 233 -2.17 -23.11 -2.18
C PRO A 233 -1.34 -22.54 -3.35
N SER A 234 -2.01 -21.96 -4.35
CA SER A 234 -1.35 -21.35 -5.50
C SER A 234 -0.75 -19.98 -5.18
N VAL A 235 -1.29 -19.27 -4.19
CA VAL A 235 -0.71 -18.00 -3.73
C VAL A 235 0.55 -18.32 -2.93
N LYS A 236 1.66 -17.66 -3.27
CA LYS A 236 2.96 -17.89 -2.60
C LYS A 236 3.26 -16.88 -1.51
N THR A 237 2.83 -15.64 -1.72
CA THR A 237 3.16 -14.52 -0.85
C THR A 237 2.04 -13.50 -0.92
N TYR A 238 1.63 -13.02 0.25
CA TYR A 238 0.80 -11.81 0.38
C TYR A 238 1.70 -10.62 0.69
N THR A 239 1.37 -9.46 0.15
CA THR A 239 2.11 -8.21 0.36
C THR A 239 1.45 -7.33 1.40
N HIS A 240 0.13 -7.40 1.50
CA HIS A 240 -0.68 -6.52 2.33
C HIS A 240 -1.85 -7.27 2.98
N CYS A 241 -2.40 -6.68 4.04
CA CYS A 241 -3.61 -7.13 4.72
C CYS A 241 -4.56 -5.96 4.91
N GLU A 242 -5.85 -6.21 4.70
CA GLU A 242 -6.91 -5.26 5.04
C GLU A 242 -6.86 -4.94 6.55
N ILE A 243 -7.06 -3.67 6.90
CA ILE A 243 -7.11 -3.24 8.30
C ILE A 243 -8.39 -3.77 8.94
N HIS A 244 -9.53 -3.54 8.30
CA HIS A 244 -10.80 -4.14 8.67
C HIS A 244 -11.78 -4.06 7.48
N PRO A 245 -12.50 -5.15 7.11
CA PRO A 245 -13.38 -5.16 5.95
C PRO A 245 -14.51 -4.12 5.97
N SER A 246 -14.92 -3.62 7.14
CA SER A 246 -15.96 -2.58 7.23
C SER A 246 -15.50 -1.22 6.72
N MET A 247 -14.19 -1.00 6.59
CA MET A 247 -13.63 0.30 6.19
C MET A 247 -13.89 0.64 4.72
N ILE A 248 -14.43 -0.31 3.95
CA ILE A 248 -14.92 -0.08 2.58
C ILE A 248 -16.21 0.74 2.54
N LEU A 249 -16.95 0.82 3.65
CA LEU A 249 -18.21 1.55 3.73
C LEU A 249 -17.98 3.06 3.79
N GLY A 250 -19.01 3.81 3.41
CA GLY A 250 -19.05 5.26 3.49
C GLY A 250 -19.64 5.73 4.82
N ILE A 251 -19.83 7.03 4.98
CA ILE A 251 -20.25 7.63 6.25
C ILE A 251 -21.71 7.29 6.58
N CYS A 252 -22.58 7.20 5.57
CA CYS A 252 -24.02 6.96 5.78
C CYS A 252 -24.43 5.49 5.74
N ALA A 253 -23.50 4.58 5.40
CA ALA A 253 -23.78 3.17 5.14
C ALA A 253 -23.74 2.29 6.40
#